data_AF-A0A382K6K7-F1
#
_entry.id   AF-A0A382K6K7-F1
#
_cell.length_a   1.000
_cell.length_b   1.000
_cell.length_c   1.000
_cell.angle_alpha   90.00
_cell.angle_beta   90.00
_cell.angle_gamma   90.00
#
_symmetry.space_group_name_H-M   'P 1'
#
loop_
_entity.id
_entity.type
_entity.pdbx_description
1 polymer ?
#
loop_
_entity_poly.entity_id
_entity_poly.type
_entity_poly.pdbx_seq_one_letter_code
_entity_poly.pdbx_strand_id
1 'polypeptide(L)'
;MRVLILGSGIIGTTSAYYLAKQGHDVTVIDRQNNVALETSHANAGQLSYSFSSPWAAPGLPLSLIKWMFSKHSPLIVNPKLNSETVKFMY
;
A
#
# COMPACT_ATOMS: atom_id res chain seq x y z
N MET A 1 9.05 -29.39 2.38
CA MET A 1 8.32 -29.03 3.63
C MET A 1 6.90 -28.63 3.27
N ARG A 2 5.94 -28.89 4.17
CA ARG A 2 4.56 -28.38 4.02
C ARG A 2 4.43 -27.03 4.69
N VAL A 3 3.85 -26.05 3.99
CA VAL A 3 3.69 -24.67 4.47
C VAL A 3 2.24 -24.25 4.30
N LEU A 4 1.63 -23.78 5.39
CA LEU A 4 0.30 -23.20 5.39
C LEU A 4 0.41 -21.67 5.45
N ILE A 5 -0.23 -20.98 4.51
CA ILE A 5 -0.31 -19.52 4.47
C ILE A 5 -1.75 -19.11 4.71
N LEU A 6 -1.95 -18.18 5.66
CA LEU A 6 -3.25 -17.62 5.98
C LEU A 6 -3.36 -16.23 5.35
N GLY A 7 -4.24 -16.09 4.37
CA GLY A 7 -4.46 -14.87 3.58
C GLY A 7 -3.91 -14.99 2.16
N SER A 8 -4.74 -14.59 1.20
CA SER A 8 -4.49 -14.57 -0.25
C SER A 8 -4.43 -13.14 -0.82
N GLY A 9 -4.13 -12.16 0.04
CA GLY A 9 -3.68 -10.84 -0.40
C GLY A 9 -2.30 -10.90 -1.09
N ILE A 10 -1.78 -9.74 -1.50
CA ILE A 10 -0.54 -9.67 -2.30
C ILE A 10 0.67 -10.30 -1.61
N ILE A 11 0.80 -10.17 -0.29
CA ILE A 11 1.90 -10.78 0.47
C ILE A 11 1.74 -12.31 0.50
N GLY A 12 0.55 -12.82 0.84
CA GLY A 12 0.32 -14.26 0.93
C GLY A 12 0.52 -14.98 -0.41
N THR A 13 0.01 -14.40 -1.50
CA THR A 13 0.17 -14.96 -2.86
C THR A 13 1.60 -14.91 -3.35
N THR A 14 2.34 -13.81 -3.13
CA THR A 14 3.75 -13.73 -3.51
C THR A 14 4.63 -14.67 -2.68
N SER A 15 4.42 -14.75 -1.37
CA SER A 15 5.08 -15.73 -0.52
C SER A 15 4.82 -17.17 -0.99
N ALA A 16 3.55 -17.50 -1.27
CA ALA A 16 3.18 -18.83 -1.75
C ALA A 16 3.91 -19.20 -3.05
N TYR A 17 3.95 -18.26 -4.00
CA TYR A 17 4.63 -18.44 -5.28
C TYR A 17 6.12 -18.75 -5.11
N TYR A 18 6.85 -17.96 -4.31
CA TYR A 18 8.29 -18.16 -4.12
C TYR A 18 8.59 -19.45 -3.34
N LEU A 19 7.77 -19.80 -2.35
CA LEU A 19 7.93 -21.05 -1.60
C LEU A 19 7.65 -22.27 -2.47
N ALA A 20 6.59 -22.24 -3.28
CA ALA A 20 6.29 -23.30 -4.24
C ALA A 20 7.43 -23.46 -5.26
N LYS A 21 7.99 -22.35 -5.76
CA LYS A 21 9.15 -22.35 -6.66
C LYS A 21 10.40 -22.98 -6.04
N GLN A 22 10.56 -22.90 -4.72
CA GLN A 22 11.64 -23.57 -3.98
C GLN A 22 11.37 -25.06 -3.68
N GLY A 23 10.27 -25.62 -4.19
CA GLY A 23 9.91 -27.03 -4.00
C GLY A 23 9.18 -27.33 -2.69
N HIS A 24 8.61 -26.32 -2.04
CA HIS A 24 7.73 -26.54 -0.89
C HIS A 24 6.30 -26.89 -1.33
N ASP A 25 5.63 -27.72 -0.53
CA ASP A 25 4.20 -28.04 -0.67
C ASP A 25 3.42 -26.95 0.08
N VAL A 26 2.76 -26.06 -0.66
CA VAL A 26 2.16 -24.83 -0.10
C VAL A 26 0.64 -24.89 -0.23
N THR A 27 -0.05 -24.68 0.88
CA THR A 27 -1.50 -24.45 0.92
C THR A 27 -1.78 -23.02 1.34
N VAL A 28 -2.63 -22.32 0.61
CA VAL A 28 -3.11 -20.97 0.97
C VAL A 28 -4.58 -21.07 1.36
N ILE A 29 -4.94 -20.53 2.51
CA ILE A 29 -6.32 -20.43 2.98
C ILE A 29 -6.66 -18.95 3.14
N ASP A 30 -7.79 -18.52 2.57
CA ASP A 30 -8.37 -17.21 2.80
C ASP A 30 -9.81 -17.36 3.30
N ARG A 31 -10.28 -16.38 4.06
CA ARG A 31 -11.68 -16.29 4.50
C ARG A 31 -12.60 -15.77 3.39
N GLN A 32 -12.04 -15.09 2.40
CA GLN A 32 -12.76 -14.52 1.27
C GLN A 32 -12.96 -15.56 0.16
N ASN A 33 -14.02 -15.38 -0.62
CA ASN A 33 -14.39 -16.31 -1.70
C ASN A 33 -13.44 -16.27 -2.92
N ASN A 34 -12.53 -15.31 -2.99
CA ASN A 34 -11.54 -15.18 -4.06
C ASN A 34 -10.29 -14.46 -3.53
N VAL A 35 -9.22 -14.48 -4.33
CA VAL A 35 -7.95 -13.85 -3.99
C VAL A 35 -8.05 -12.33 -4.02
N ALA A 36 -7.26 -11.67 -3.16
CA ALA A 36 -7.09 -10.22 -3.15
C ALA A 36 -8.40 -9.41 -3.12
N LEU A 37 -9.41 -9.84 -2.35
CA LEU A 37 -10.72 -9.15 -2.22
C LEU A 37 -10.77 -8.05 -1.14
N GLU A 38 -9.69 -7.82 -0.40
CA GLU A 38 -9.64 -6.79 0.66
C GLU A 38 -8.62 -5.70 0.35
N THR A 39 -7.66 -5.41 1.24
CA THR A 39 -6.65 -4.34 1.05
C THR A 39 -5.85 -4.45 -0.25
N SER A 40 -5.71 -5.65 -0.80
CA SER A 40 -5.05 -5.86 -2.09
C SER A 40 -5.96 -5.62 -3.30
N HIS A 41 -7.28 -5.57 -3.10
CA HIS A 41 -8.26 -5.28 -4.14
C HIS A 41 -8.14 -3.81 -4.57
N ALA A 42 -8.02 -3.56 -5.87
CA ALA A 42 -8.07 -2.22 -6.44
C ALA A 42 -7.21 -1.17 -5.69
N ASN A 43 -6.02 -1.57 -5.19
CA ASN A 43 -5.13 -0.71 -4.39
C ASN A 43 -4.43 0.41 -5.20
N ALA A 44 -4.97 0.76 -6.38
CA ALA A 44 -4.44 1.68 -7.38
C ALA A 44 -3.02 1.37 -7.89
N GLY A 45 -2.39 0.27 -7.45
CA GLY A 45 -1.03 -0.08 -7.82
C GLY A 45 0.01 0.93 -7.34
N GLN A 46 -0.31 1.75 -6.33
CA GLN A 46 0.60 2.78 -5.84
C GLN A 46 1.76 2.13 -5.07
N LEU A 47 2.98 2.27 -5.61
CA LEU A 47 4.19 1.77 -4.98
C LEU A 47 4.92 2.94 -4.30
N SER A 48 4.69 3.09 -2.99
CA SER A 48 5.36 4.10 -2.16
C SER A 48 6.70 3.56 -1.65
N TYR A 49 7.72 3.54 -2.51
CA TYR A 49 9.06 2.99 -2.22
C TYR A 49 9.80 3.69 -1.07
N SER A 50 9.34 4.85 -0.60
CA SER A 50 10.04 5.69 0.38
C SER A 50 9.29 5.93 1.70
N PHE A 51 8.05 5.45 1.87
CA PHE A 51 7.28 5.71 3.09
C PHE A 51 6.32 4.55 3.45
N SER A 52 6.61 3.83 4.53
CA SER A 52 5.72 2.86 5.18
C SER A 52 5.18 3.35 6.53
N SER A 53 5.37 4.64 6.84
CA SER A 53 4.83 5.22 8.06
C SER A 53 3.31 5.36 7.94
N PRO A 54 2.52 4.85 8.89
CA PRO A 54 1.07 4.96 8.82
C PRO A 54 0.65 6.43 8.83
N TRP A 55 -0.38 6.79 8.03
CA TRP A 55 -0.95 8.14 8.03
C TRP A 55 -1.50 8.52 9.42
N ALA A 56 -1.81 7.56 10.27
CA ALA A 56 -2.26 7.81 11.64
C ALA A 56 -1.13 7.70 12.69
N ALA A 57 0.15 7.77 12.31
CA ALA A 57 1.26 7.64 13.27
C ALA A 57 1.24 8.75 14.34
N PRO A 58 1.54 8.43 15.61
CA PRO A 58 1.79 9.45 16.64
C PRO A 58 2.88 10.42 16.17
N GLY A 59 2.61 11.73 16.22
CA GLY A 59 3.56 12.76 15.77
C GLY A 59 3.42 13.19 14.29
N LEU A 60 2.47 12.61 13.53
CA LEU A 60 2.22 13.08 12.16
C LEU A 60 1.78 14.56 12.11
N PRO A 61 0.88 15.08 12.97
CA PRO A 61 0.50 16.51 12.93
C PRO A 61 1.70 17.47 13.05
N LEU A 62 2.64 17.19 13.96
CA LEU A 62 3.88 17.96 14.10
C LEU A 62 4.79 17.84 12.87
N SER A 63 4.89 16.64 12.32
CA SER A 63 5.66 16.39 11.10
C SER A 63 5.06 17.12 9.89
N LEU A 64 3.74 17.18 9.77
CA LEU A 64 3.01 17.91 8.73
C LEU A 64 3.30 19.41 8.80
N ILE A 65 3.23 20.02 10.00
CA ILE A 65 3.58 21.43 10.19
C ILE A 65 5.02 21.68 9.77
N LYS A 66 5.96 20.84 10.20
CA LYS A 66 7.38 20.94 9.82
C LYS A 66 7.58 20.83 8.30
N TRP A 67 6.84 19.93 7.64
CA TRP A 67 6.93 19.73 6.19
C TRP A 67 6.41 20.92 5.40
N MET A 68 5.35 21.61 5.86
CA MET A 68 4.86 22.84 5.19
C MET A 68 5.94 23.93 5.06
N PHE A 69 6.92 23.97 5.96
CA PHE A 69 8.04 24.92 5.92
C PHE A 69 9.35 24.31 5.38
N SER A 70 9.33 23.04 4.96
CA SER A 70 10.49 22.38 4.36
C SER A 70 10.65 22.81 2.92
N LYS A 71 11.89 23.19 2.53
CA LYS A 71 12.24 23.45 1.12
C LYS A 71 11.94 22.24 0.23
N HIS A 72 12.00 21.03 0.77
CA HIS A 72 11.70 19.77 0.09
C HIS A 72 10.63 19.04 0.90
N SER A 73 9.39 19.52 0.80
CA SER A 73 8.26 18.93 1.50
C SER A 73 7.78 17.66 0.78
N PRO A 74 7.56 16.54 1.50
CA PRO A 74 6.86 15.37 0.94
C PRO A 74 5.38 15.64 0.65
N LEU A 75 4.83 16.76 1.17
CA LEU A 75 3.48 17.22 0.90
C LEU A 75 3.53 18.61 0.24
N ILE A 76 3.15 18.68 -1.04
CA ILE A 76 3.01 19.95 -1.77
C ILE A 76 1.52 20.28 -1.82
N VAL A 77 1.11 21.35 -1.13
CA VAL A 77 -0.24 21.90 -1.24
C VAL A 77 -0.19 23.06 -2.22
N ASN A 78 -0.82 22.90 -3.39
CA ASN A 78 -1.03 24.01 -4.32
C ASN A 78 -2.41 24.62 -4.03
N PRO A 79 -2.49 25.82 -3.41
CA PRO A 79 -3.77 26.44 -3.10
C PRO A 79 -4.50 26.98 -4.35
N LYS A 80 -3.85 26.98 -5.52
CA LYS A 80 -4.45 27.46 -6.76
C LYS A 80 -5.26 26.34 -7.42
N LEU A 81 -6.58 26.39 -7.26
CA LEU A 81 -7.54 25.63 -8.05
C LEU A 81 -7.63 26.23 -9.46
N ASN A 82 -6.68 25.88 -10.33
CA ASN A 82 -6.77 26.24 -11.75
C ASN A 82 -7.64 25.22 -12.50
N SER A 83 -8.10 25.59 -13.69
CA SER A 83 -8.99 24.74 -14.49
C SER A 83 -8.39 23.35 -14.82
N GLU A 84 -7.06 23.26 -14.91
CA GLU A 84 -6.35 22.00 -15.16
C GLU A 84 -6.40 21.07 -13.95
N THR A 85 -6.23 21.62 -12.73
CA THR A 85 -6.33 20.88 -11.47
C THR A 85 -7.74 20.35 -11.24
N VAL A 86 -8.77 21.14 -11.58
CA VAL A 86 -10.17 20.72 -11.46
C VAL A 86 -10.51 19.56 -12.39
N LYS A 87 -10.03 19.60 -13.65
CA LYS A 87 -10.20 18.50 -14.63
C LYS A 87 -9.43 17.22 -14.28
N PHE A 88 -8.43 17.30 -13.42
CA PHE A 88 -7.70 16.13 -12.95
C PHE A 88 -8.43 15.43 -11.80
N MET A 89 -9.08 16.22 -10.92
CA MET A 89 -9.79 15.71 -9.75
C MET A 89 -11.17 15.11 -10.07
N TYR A 90 -11.80 15.55 -11.16
CA TYR A 90 -13.14 15.16 -11.61
C TYR A 90 -13.14 14.88 -13.11
#